data_AF-A0A904A608-F1
#
_entry.id   AF-A0A904A608-F1
#
_cell.length_a   1.000
_cell.length_b   1.000
_cell.length_c   1.000
_cell.angle_alpha   90.00
_cell.angle_beta   90.00
_cell.angle_gamma   90.00
#
_symmetry.space_group_name_H-M   'P 1'
#
loop_
_entity.id
_entity.type
_entity.pdbx_description
1 polymer ?
#
loop_
_entity_poly.entity_id
_entity_poly.type
_entity_poly.pdbx_seq_one_letter_code
_entity_poly.pdbx_strand_id
1 'polypeptide(L)'
;MSVLECPSDLTLISDDMSIGDVIRDVVRMGPHEEPLHVLDLDDVRVMKEKQPDGTEKTRMYYYLNDGIFGTFYCTAHEAQPAIPIVERKTGAKDFPTSVWGPTCDVMDLILPDVMLPELDVGDSVVFENCGAYGQVLACRFNGFPLPKVIAYLREGTWKILQDLTAASSAISARSLDSSDGKLLVTHESSYTPIVEAPYLV
;
A
#
# COMPACT_ATOMS: atom_id res chain seq x y z
N MET A 1 18.81 -21.38 22.56
CA MET A 1 17.72 -20.43 22.28
C MET A 1 17.94 -19.93 20.87
N SER A 2 17.06 -20.25 19.92
CA SER A 2 17.09 -19.59 18.60
C SER A 2 16.44 -18.23 18.77
N VAL A 3 17.25 -17.17 18.70
CA VAL A 3 16.73 -15.80 18.61
C VAL A 3 16.06 -15.70 17.24
N LEU A 4 14.81 -15.24 17.19
CA LEU A 4 14.16 -14.93 15.91
C LEU A 4 15.02 -13.84 15.25
N GLU A 5 15.65 -14.18 14.12
CA GLU A 5 16.45 -13.24 13.34
C GLU A 5 15.55 -12.48 12.36
N CYS A 6 15.82 -11.19 12.19
CA CYS A 6 15.04 -10.38 11.26
C CYS A 6 15.31 -10.90 9.84
N PRO A 7 14.28 -11.29 9.09
CA PRO A 7 14.45 -11.68 7.70
C PRO A 7 15.15 -10.55 6.92
N SER A 8 16.03 -10.90 5.98
CA SER A 8 16.80 -9.93 5.20
C SER A 8 15.94 -9.09 4.26
N ASP A 9 14.72 -9.54 3.97
CA ASP A 9 13.70 -8.87 3.16
C ASP A 9 12.78 -7.95 3.99
N LEU A 10 12.95 -7.89 5.31
CA LEU A 10 12.17 -7.02 6.20
C LEU A 10 13.02 -5.84 6.68
N THR A 11 12.48 -4.64 6.54
CA THR A 11 13.11 -3.43 7.10
C THR A 11 12.50 -3.12 8.47
N LEU A 12 13.36 -2.99 9.49
CA LEU A 12 12.95 -2.51 10.81
C LEU A 12 12.92 -0.99 10.83
N ILE A 13 11.82 -0.45 11.32
CA ILE A 13 11.59 0.98 11.42
C ILE A 13 11.60 1.37 12.89
N SER A 14 12.38 2.40 13.22
CA SER A 14 12.47 2.92 14.58
C SER A 14 11.09 3.37 15.07
N ASP A 15 10.79 3.12 16.35
CA ASP A 15 9.44 3.34 16.89
C ASP A 15 9.04 4.83 16.92
N ASP A 16 10.01 5.74 16.94
CA ASP A 16 9.81 7.19 16.85
C ASP A 16 9.49 7.69 15.44
N MET A 17 9.75 6.89 14.39
CA MET A 17 9.37 7.22 13.02
C MET A 17 7.89 6.92 12.77
N SER A 18 7.17 7.88 12.19
CA SER A 18 5.82 7.68 11.66
C SER A 18 5.85 7.03 10.28
N ILE A 19 4.74 6.43 9.84
CA ILE A 19 4.64 5.92 8.46
C ILE A 19 4.83 7.04 7.43
N GLY A 20 4.39 8.25 7.73
CA GLY A 20 4.62 9.43 6.90
C GLY A 20 6.10 9.84 6.82
N ASP A 21 6.91 9.57 7.85
CA ASP A 21 8.36 9.79 7.79
C ASP A 21 9.03 8.78 6.85
N VAL A 22 8.61 7.51 6.95
CA VAL A 22 9.10 6.42 6.09
C VAL A 22 8.78 6.70 4.62
N ILE A 23 7.53 7.08 4.35
CA ILE A 23 7.08 7.48 3.02
C ILE A 23 7.93 8.64 2.50
N ARG A 24 8.14 9.69 3.30
CA ARG A 24 8.96 10.84 2.91
C ARG A 24 10.42 10.47 2.65
N ASP A 25 10.99 9.60 3.45
CA ASP A 25 12.37 9.13 3.26
C ASP A 25 12.50 8.31 1.98
N VAL A 26 11.54 7.42 1.70
CA VAL A 26 11.49 6.68 0.43
C VAL A 26 11.36 7.64 -0.75
N VAL A 27 10.44 8.60 -0.70
CA VAL A 27 10.27 9.63 -1.74
C VAL A 27 11.57 10.43 -1.96
N ARG A 28 12.23 10.86 -0.88
CA ARG A 28 13.50 11.63 -0.95
C ARG A 28 14.65 10.89 -1.61
N MET A 29 14.64 9.57 -1.56
CA MET A 29 15.69 8.77 -2.19
C MET A 29 15.61 8.74 -3.72
N GLY A 30 14.58 9.35 -4.33
CA GLY A 30 14.43 9.50 -5.78
C GLY A 30 13.83 8.26 -6.45
N PRO A 31 13.83 8.20 -7.80
CA PRO A 31 13.26 7.07 -8.52
C PRO A 31 14.00 5.77 -8.16
N HIS A 32 13.27 4.82 -7.58
CA HIS A 32 13.78 3.52 -7.21
C HIS A 32 13.48 2.52 -8.32
N GLU A 33 14.47 1.74 -8.74
CA GLU A 33 14.23 0.60 -9.63
C GLU A 33 13.37 -0.50 -8.95
N GLU A 34 13.04 -0.35 -7.66
CA GLU A 34 12.45 -1.39 -6.80
C GLU A 34 11.56 -0.83 -5.63
N PRO A 35 10.21 -0.70 -5.77
CA PRO A 35 9.39 0.22 -4.95
C PRO A 35 8.72 -0.24 -3.61
N LEU A 36 8.50 0.75 -2.74
CA LEU A 36 7.44 0.91 -1.71
C LEU A 36 6.23 1.58 -2.41
N HIS A 37 4.99 1.52 -1.89
CA HIS A 37 3.80 2.03 -2.63
C HIS A 37 3.70 3.57 -2.65
N VAL A 38 4.58 4.15 -3.43
CA VAL A 38 4.68 5.54 -3.84
C VAL A 38 4.39 5.52 -5.32
N LEU A 39 3.37 6.25 -5.76
CA LEU A 39 3.02 6.33 -7.17
C LEU A 39 3.65 7.58 -7.76
N ASP A 40 4.34 7.40 -8.87
CA ASP A 40 4.95 8.51 -9.58
C ASP A 40 3.92 9.10 -10.53
N LEU A 41 3.86 10.43 -10.58
CA LEU A 41 3.09 11.16 -11.57
C LEU A 41 3.83 11.12 -12.91
N ASP A 42 3.37 10.28 -13.84
CA ASP A 42 4.01 10.01 -15.13
C ASP A 42 3.64 11.07 -16.19
N ASP A 43 2.40 11.56 -16.18
CA ASP A 43 1.94 12.58 -17.14
C ASP A 43 0.96 13.56 -16.50
N VAL A 44 0.99 14.79 -16.99
CA VAL A 44 0.12 15.88 -16.58
C VAL A 44 -0.52 16.51 -17.82
N ARG A 45 -1.85 16.49 -17.88
CA ARG A 45 -2.60 17.26 -18.88
C ARG A 45 -3.41 18.37 -18.23
N VAL A 46 -3.32 19.54 -18.83
CA VAL A 46 -4.04 20.74 -18.39
C VAL A 46 -5.09 21.08 -19.46
N MET A 47 -6.36 21.06 -19.09
CA MET A 47 -7.43 21.56 -19.96
C MET A 47 -7.97 22.88 -19.45
N LYS A 48 -8.10 23.83 -20.39
CA LYS A 48 -8.60 25.17 -20.14
C LYS A 48 -9.83 25.40 -21.00
N GLU A 49 -10.95 25.64 -20.33
CA GLU A 49 -12.22 25.88 -20.99
C GLU A 49 -12.66 27.33 -20.75
N LYS A 50 -12.95 28.04 -21.85
CA LYS A 50 -13.49 29.39 -21.78
C LYS A 50 -15.01 29.32 -21.57
N GLN A 51 -15.46 29.86 -20.45
CA GLN A 51 -16.86 29.89 -20.06
C GLN A 51 -17.62 31.01 -20.82
N PRO A 52 -18.96 30.91 -20.95
CA PRO A 52 -19.79 31.94 -21.60
C PRO A 52 -19.70 33.32 -20.95
N ASP A 53 -19.37 33.40 -19.66
CA ASP A 53 -19.16 34.64 -18.91
C ASP A 53 -17.77 35.28 -19.13
N GLY A 54 -16.93 34.65 -19.96
CA GLY A 54 -15.58 35.08 -20.28
C GLY A 54 -14.50 34.58 -19.30
N THR A 55 -14.86 33.86 -18.25
CA THR A 55 -13.90 33.24 -17.31
C THR A 55 -13.26 31.98 -17.92
N GLU A 56 -12.10 31.58 -17.39
CA GLU A 56 -11.40 30.35 -17.80
C GLU A 56 -11.46 29.34 -16.65
N LYS A 57 -12.00 28.15 -16.91
CA LYS A 57 -11.97 27.03 -15.97
C LYS A 57 -10.81 26.11 -16.34
N THR A 58 -9.90 25.90 -15.40
CA THR A 58 -8.79 24.96 -15.57
C THR A 58 -9.12 23.66 -14.85
N ARG A 59 -8.89 22.52 -15.52
CA ARG A 59 -8.97 21.17 -14.95
C ARG A 59 -7.68 20.42 -15.23
N MET A 60 -7.16 19.73 -14.22
CA MET A 60 -5.96 18.90 -14.34
C MET A 60 -6.32 17.43 -14.54
N TYR A 61 -5.43 16.70 -15.22
CA TYR A 61 -5.50 15.27 -15.42
C TYR A 61 -4.13 14.71 -15.08
N TYR A 62 -4.07 13.88 -14.05
CA TYR A 62 -2.86 13.28 -13.53
C TYR A 62 -2.87 11.79 -13.82
N TYR A 63 -1.80 11.30 -14.45
CA TYR A 63 -1.64 9.89 -14.82
C TYR A 63 -0.55 9.28 -13.95
N LEU A 64 -0.91 8.27 -13.19
CA LEU A 64 0.00 7.57 -12.28
C LEU A 64 0.53 6.29 -12.94
N ASN A 65 1.66 5.81 -12.46
CA ASN A 65 2.26 4.55 -12.89
C ASN A 65 1.56 3.27 -12.35
N ASP A 66 0.45 3.42 -11.61
CA ASP A 66 -0.42 2.35 -11.13
C ASP A 66 -1.89 2.80 -11.24
N GLY A 67 -2.81 1.84 -11.36
CA GLY A 67 -4.18 2.08 -11.75
C GLY A 67 -5.17 1.06 -11.20
N ILE A 68 -6.34 1.00 -11.81
CA ILE A 68 -7.43 0.10 -11.40
C ILE A 68 -7.07 -1.35 -11.64
N PHE A 69 -6.29 -1.64 -12.68
CA PHE A 69 -5.81 -2.99 -12.97
C PHE A 69 -4.67 -3.44 -12.03
N GLY A 70 -4.06 -2.53 -11.29
CA GLY A 70 -3.10 -2.83 -10.23
C GLY A 70 -3.78 -2.77 -8.87
N THR A 71 -3.70 -1.61 -8.23
CA THR A 71 -4.14 -1.45 -6.83
C THR A 71 -5.61 -1.06 -6.68
N PHE A 72 -6.15 -0.26 -7.58
CA PHE A 72 -7.34 0.55 -7.30
C PHE A 72 -8.67 -0.07 -7.74
N TYR A 73 -8.72 -1.39 -7.96
CA TYR A 73 -9.95 -2.08 -8.33
C TYR A 73 -11.11 -1.78 -7.36
N CYS A 74 -10.87 -1.96 -6.06
CA CYS A 74 -11.89 -1.71 -5.02
C CYS A 74 -12.26 -0.23 -4.90
N THR A 75 -11.37 0.69 -5.26
CA THR A 75 -11.70 2.12 -5.31
C THR A 75 -12.73 2.42 -6.38
N ALA A 76 -12.56 1.85 -7.57
CA ALA A 76 -13.48 2.06 -8.68
C ALA A 76 -14.80 1.28 -8.57
N HIS A 77 -14.75 0.07 -8.01
CA HIS A 77 -15.86 -0.88 -8.08
C HIS A 77 -16.52 -1.21 -6.74
N GLU A 78 -15.85 -0.96 -5.61
CA GLU A 78 -16.33 -1.34 -4.28
C GLU A 78 -16.40 -0.15 -3.31
N ALA A 79 -16.25 1.07 -3.83
CA ALA A 79 -16.29 2.33 -3.07
C ALA A 79 -15.27 2.41 -1.92
N GLN A 80 -14.15 1.69 -2.02
CA GLN A 80 -13.04 1.83 -1.08
C GLN A 80 -12.41 3.23 -1.24
N PRO A 81 -12.38 4.07 -0.18
CA PRO A 81 -11.84 5.42 -0.30
C PRO A 81 -10.35 5.39 -0.67
N ALA A 82 -9.98 6.17 -1.69
CA ALA A 82 -8.59 6.50 -2.00
C ALA A 82 -8.41 8.01 -1.85
N ILE A 83 -7.57 8.41 -0.90
CA ILE A 83 -7.28 9.83 -0.62
C ILE A 83 -5.81 10.08 -0.99
N PRO A 84 -5.54 10.88 -2.04
CA PRO A 84 -4.17 11.20 -2.43
C PRO A 84 -3.53 12.13 -1.40
N ILE A 85 -2.36 11.73 -0.93
CA ILE A 85 -1.46 12.51 -0.08
C ILE A 85 -0.29 12.96 -0.95
N VAL A 86 -0.09 14.27 -1.04
CA VAL A 86 0.91 14.89 -1.92
C VAL A 86 1.68 15.97 -1.19
N GLU A 87 2.93 16.20 -1.58
CA GLU A 87 3.71 17.32 -1.08
C GLU A 87 3.21 18.62 -1.70
N ARG A 88 2.86 19.60 -0.86
CA ARG A 88 2.34 20.88 -1.32
C ARG A 88 3.47 21.90 -1.48
N LYS A 89 3.74 22.28 -2.73
CA LYS A 89 4.66 23.38 -3.05
C LYS A 89 4.15 24.70 -2.46
N THR A 90 5.06 25.54 -1.95
CA THR A 90 4.70 26.84 -1.36
C THR A 90 4.00 27.70 -2.41
N GLY A 91 2.76 28.11 -2.15
CA GLY A 91 1.96 28.92 -3.07
C GLY A 91 1.21 28.13 -4.15
N ALA A 92 1.24 26.78 -4.12
CA ALA A 92 0.52 25.95 -5.07
C ALA A 92 -1.00 26.17 -4.99
N LYS A 93 -1.61 26.38 -6.16
CA LYS A 93 -3.06 26.52 -6.32
C LYS A 93 -3.69 25.14 -6.44
N ASP A 94 -4.89 24.98 -5.88
CA ASP A 94 -5.68 23.77 -6.08
C ASP A 94 -6.50 23.87 -7.37
N PHE A 95 -6.57 22.75 -8.09
CA PHE A 95 -7.38 22.59 -9.29
C PHE A 95 -8.30 21.38 -9.17
N PRO A 96 -9.51 21.45 -9.75
CA PRO A 96 -10.31 20.25 -9.94
C PRO A 96 -9.55 19.31 -10.86
N THR A 97 -9.42 18.06 -10.44
CA THR A 97 -8.49 17.10 -11.02
C THR A 97 -9.14 15.73 -11.19
N SER A 98 -8.79 15.04 -12.27
CA SER A 98 -9.04 13.61 -12.43
C SER A 98 -7.73 12.83 -12.36
N VAL A 99 -7.70 11.73 -11.60
CA VAL A 99 -6.50 10.89 -11.42
C VAL A 99 -6.72 9.55 -12.12
N TRP A 100 -5.79 9.16 -12.98
CA TRP A 100 -5.87 8.02 -13.87
C TRP A 100 -4.71 7.07 -13.63
N GLY A 101 -4.90 5.80 -13.98
CA GLY A 101 -3.82 4.83 -14.11
C GLY A 101 -3.08 4.95 -15.46
N PRO A 102 -2.11 4.06 -15.71
CA PRO A 102 -1.18 4.19 -16.82
C PRO A 102 -1.75 3.70 -18.16
N THR A 103 -2.96 3.13 -18.17
CA THR A 103 -3.51 2.51 -19.38
C THR A 103 -4.29 3.51 -20.24
N CYS A 104 -4.48 3.17 -21.51
CA CYS A 104 -5.39 3.90 -22.40
C CYS A 104 -6.86 3.51 -22.20
N ASP A 105 -7.19 2.71 -21.18
CA ASP A 105 -8.55 2.24 -20.95
C ASP A 105 -9.36 3.31 -20.19
N VAL A 106 -10.59 3.54 -20.64
CA VAL A 106 -11.49 4.52 -20.01
C VAL A 106 -11.86 4.14 -18.59
N MET A 107 -11.82 2.84 -18.27
CA MET A 107 -12.09 2.32 -16.94
C MET A 107 -10.94 2.59 -15.98
N ASP A 108 -9.76 2.98 -16.43
CA ASP A 108 -8.59 3.24 -15.59
C ASP A 108 -8.59 4.64 -14.95
N LEU A 109 -9.77 5.08 -14.52
CA LEU A 109 -10.03 6.33 -13.83
C LEU A 109 -10.14 6.10 -12.31
N ILE A 110 -9.07 6.35 -11.58
CA ILE A 110 -8.98 6.12 -10.13
C ILE A 110 -9.87 7.10 -9.36
N LEU A 111 -9.73 8.40 -9.66
CA LEU A 111 -10.51 9.47 -9.02
C LEU A 111 -11.10 10.38 -10.09
N PRO A 112 -12.44 10.41 -10.27
CA PRO A 112 -13.06 11.22 -11.29
C PRO A 112 -12.97 12.72 -11.01
N ASP A 113 -13.07 13.13 -9.74
CA ASP A 113 -13.03 14.54 -9.34
C ASP A 113 -12.46 14.70 -7.91
N VAL A 114 -11.30 15.34 -7.81
CA VAL A 114 -10.63 15.65 -6.55
C VAL A 114 -9.95 17.02 -6.66
N MET A 115 -9.91 17.78 -5.58
CA MET A 115 -9.12 19.02 -5.51
C MET A 115 -7.70 18.66 -5.12
N LEU A 116 -6.74 18.94 -6.00
CA LEU A 116 -5.32 18.70 -5.77
C LEU A 116 -4.51 19.97 -6.07
N PRO A 117 -3.39 20.20 -5.36
CA PRO A 117 -2.46 21.24 -5.75
C PRO A 117 -1.89 20.96 -7.15
N GLU A 118 -1.36 21.99 -7.78
CA GLU A 118 -0.52 21.84 -8.97
C GLU A 118 0.67 20.92 -8.65
N LEU A 119 0.78 19.84 -9.42
CA LEU A 119 1.84 18.84 -9.35
C LEU A 119 2.60 18.83 -10.69
N ASP A 120 3.87 18.47 -10.63
CA ASP A 120 4.74 18.29 -11.79
C ASP A 120 5.04 16.80 -12.01
N VAL A 121 5.34 16.42 -13.26
CA VAL A 121 5.80 15.07 -13.58
C VAL A 121 7.01 14.73 -12.69
N GLY A 122 6.98 13.54 -12.09
CA GLY A 122 7.96 13.07 -11.12
C GLY A 122 7.66 13.45 -9.66
N ASP A 123 6.61 14.23 -9.39
CA ASP A 123 6.09 14.35 -8.03
C ASP A 123 5.47 13.02 -7.58
N SER A 124 5.63 12.70 -6.30
CA SER A 124 5.07 11.48 -5.71
C SER A 124 3.65 11.70 -5.16
N VAL A 125 2.79 10.71 -5.41
CA VAL A 125 1.43 10.63 -4.86
C VAL A 125 1.31 9.37 -4.00
N VAL A 126 0.86 9.56 -2.78
CA VAL A 126 0.80 8.49 -1.77
C VAL A 126 -0.65 8.19 -1.44
N PHE A 127 -0.98 6.91 -1.32
CA PHE A 127 -2.30 6.46 -0.91
C PHE A 127 -2.17 5.56 0.32
N GLU A 128 -2.92 5.88 1.37
CA GLU A 128 -3.04 5.02 2.54
C GLU A 128 -4.23 4.06 2.39
N ASN A 129 -4.23 2.99 3.19
CA ASN A 129 -5.31 1.99 3.24
C ASN A 129 -5.56 1.23 1.92
N CYS A 130 -4.51 1.05 1.10
CA CYS A 130 -4.56 0.30 -0.16
C CYS A 130 -4.01 -1.14 -0.05
N GLY A 131 -3.70 -1.62 1.17
CA GLY A 131 -3.09 -2.94 1.36
C GLY A 131 -4.06 -4.13 1.25
N ALA A 132 -5.33 -3.94 1.58
CA ALA A 132 -6.35 -4.97 1.45
C ALA A 132 -6.93 -4.95 0.03
N TYR A 133 -7.12 -6.13 -0.56
CA TYR A 133 -7.75 -6.34 -1.86
C TYR A 133 -7.09 -5.61 -3.06
N GLY A 134 -5.92 -4.99 -2.90
CA GLY A 134 -5.15 -4.42 -4.01
C GLY A 134 -4.46 -5.51 -4.83
N GLN A 135 -3.30 -5.99 -4.37
CA GLN A 135 -2.47 -6.93 -5.14
C GLN A 135 -3.18 -8.24 -5.53
N VAL A 136 -4.10 -8.74 -4.68
CA VAL A 136 -4.81 -10.00 -4.95
C VAL A 136 -5.81 -9.90 -6.11
N LEU A 137 -6.27 -8.69 -6.44
CA LEU A 137 -7.17 -8.42 -7.57
C LEU A 137 -6.41 -7.86 -8.78
N ALA A 138 -5.11 -7.61 -8.65
CA ALA A 138 -4.27 -7.01 -9.67
C ALA A 138 -4.03 -7.96 -10.85
N CYS A 139 -3.86 -7.38 -12.04
CA CYS A 139 -3.48 -8.10 -13.25
C CYS A 139 -2.52 -7.26 -14.11
N ARG A 140 -1.72 -7.94 -14.95
CA ARG A 140 -0.77 -7.30 -15.87
C ARG A 140 -1.47 -6.84 -17.15
N PHE A 141 -2.58 -6.12 -17.02
CA PHE A 141 -3.31 -5.57 -18.16
C PHE A 141 -2.38 -4.67 -19.01
N ASN A 142 -2.47 -4.77 -20.33
CA ASN A 142 -1.54 -4.13 -21.30
C ASN A 142 -0.04 -4.41 -21.08
N GLY A 143 0.32 -5.41 -20.25
CA GLY A 143 1.71 -5.74 -19.95
C GLY A 143 2.37 -4.82 -18.92
N PHE A 144 1.63 -3.94 -18.25
CA PHE A 144 2.17 -3.12 -17.17
C PHE A 144 2.62 -4.00 -15.99
N PRO A 145 3.74 -3.66 -15.32
CA PRO A 145 4.19 -4.38 -14.15
C PRO A 145 3.22 -4.19 -12.98
N LEU A 146 3.16 -5.20 -12.09
CA LEU A 146 2.45 -5.03 -10.82
C LEU A 146 3.31 -4.19 -9.86
N PRO A 147 2.70 -3.42 -8.95
CA PRO A 147 3.44 -2.71 -7.91
C PRO A 147 4.31 -3.67 -7.11
N LYS A 148 5.56 -3.27 -6.80
CA LYS A 148 6.38 -4.01 -5.85
C LYS A 148 5.82 -3.79 -4.44
N VAL A 149 5.88 -4.85 -3.64
CA VAL A 149 5.48 -4.82 -2.23
C VAL A 149 6.73 -4.88 -1.38
N ILE A 150 6.86 -3.92 -0.47
CA ILE A 150 7.88 -3.93 0.58
C ILE A 150 7.18 -4.07 1.92
N ALA A 151 7.54 -5.14 2.63
CA ALA A 151 7.11 -5.34 4.00
C ALA A 151 8.03 -4.57 4.95
N TYR A 152 7.44 -3.98 5.98
CA TYR A 152 8.19 -3.35 7.07
C TYR A 152 7.51 -3.67 8.40
N LEU A 153 8.28 -3.54 9.48
CA LEU A 153 7.78 -3.75 10.83
C LEU A 153 8.40 -2.74 11.79
N ARG A 154 7.61 -2.28 12.76
CA ARG A 154 8.13 -1.47 13.86
C ARG A 154 9.08 -2.29 14.71
N GLU A 155 10.20 -1.68 15.08
CA GLU A 155 11.22 -2.32 15.91
C GLU A 155 10.65 -2.82 17.24
N GLY A 156 9.78 -2.05 17.88
CA GLY A 156 9.09 -2.46 19.11
C GLY A 156 8.23 -3.71 18.90
N THR A 157 7.52 -3.79 17.77
CA THR A 157 6.74 -4.99 17.42
C THR A 157 7.64 -6.19 17.19
N TRP A 158 8.79 -6.01 16.51
CA TRP A 158 9.77 -7.06 16.32
C TRP A 158 10.29 -7.61 17.65
N LYS A 159 10.63 -6.73 18.60
CA LYS A 159 11.07 -7.12 19.96
C LYS A 159 10.00 -7.93 20.69
N ILE A 160 8.72 -7.52 20.59
CA ILE A 160 7.60 -8.28 21.16
C ILE A 160 7.52 -9.69 20.54
N LEU A 161 7.67 -9.81 19.22
CA LEU A 161 7.66 -11.13 18.55
C LEU A 161 8.82 -12.02 19.01
N GLN A 162 10.00 -11.44 19.23
CA GLN A 162 11.17 -12.15 19.76
C GLN A 162 10.88 -12.68 21.18
N ASP A 163 10.33 -11.84 22.06
CA ASP A 163 9.98 -12.20 23.44
C ASP A 163 8.91 -13.29 23.48
N LEU A 164 7.86 -13.17 22.67
CA LEU A 164 6.81 -14.19 22.57
C LEU A 164 7.34 -15.53 22.07
N THR A 165 8.26 -15.52 21.10
CA THR A 165 8.89 -16.73 20.57
C THR A 165 9.78 -17.41 21.62
N ALA A 166 10.55 -16.61 22.38
CA ALA A 166 11.37 -17.09 23.47
C ALA A 166 10.51 -17.70 24.61
N ALA A 167 9.40 -17.03 24.97
CA ALA A 167 8.45 -17.52 25.96
C ALA A 167 7.76 -18.81 25.50
N SER A 168 7.30 -18.89 24.24
CA SER A 168 6.73 -20.11 23.66
C SER A 168 7.72 -21.28 23.68
N SER A 169 8.97 -21.02 23.31
CA SER A 169 10.05 -22.02 23.39
C SER A 169 10.32 -22.46 24.83
N ALA A 170 10.25 -21.54 25.81
CA ALA A 170 10.39 -21.87 27.22
C ALA A 170 9.20 -22.67 27.77
N ILE A 171 7.98 -22.41 27.31
CA ILE A 171 6.78 -23.18 27.66
C ILE A 171 6.85 -24.58 27.06
N SER A 172 7.22 -24.71 25.78
CA SER A 172 7.42 -25.99 25.10
C SER A 172 8.53 -26.82 25.78
N ALA A 173 9.65 -26.19 26.14
CA ALA A 173 10.74 -26.84 26.88
C ALA A 173 10.35 -27.25 28.31
N ARG A 174 9.44 -26.53 28.98
CA ARG A 174 8.93 -26.88 30.31
C ARG A 174 7.83 -27.97 30.29
N SER A 175 7.30 -28.32 29.12
CA SER A 175 6.19 -29.29 28.97
C SER A 175 6.65 -30.75 28.83
N LEU A 176 7.94 -31.08 28.95
CA LEU A 176 8.43 -32.45 28.73
C LEU A 176 9.09 -33.12 29.96
N ASP A 177 9.28 -32.39 31.07
CA ASP A 177 10.04 -32.87 32.24
C ASP A 177 9.23 -32.85 33.56
N SER A 178 7.96 -33.27 33.53
CA SER A 178 7.20 -33.53 34.76
C SER A 178 6.82 -35.00 34.87
N SER A 179 7.62 -35.75 35.64
CA SER A 179 7.24 -37.04 36.22
C SER A 179 6.06 -36.94 37.21
N ASP A 180 5.55 -35.74 37.47
CA ASP A 180 4.33 -35.51 38.25
C ASP A 180 3.16 -35.28 37.29
N GLY A 181 2.29 -36.29 37.16
CA GLY A 181 1.22 -36.37 36.17
C GLY A 181 0.16 -35.27 36.28
N LYS A 182 0.45 -34.08 35.74
CA LYS A 182 -0.52 -33.03 35.43
C LYS A 182 -0.28 -32.55 34.00
N LEU A 183 -1.17 -32.97 33.08
CA LEU A 183 -1.23 -32.45 31.73
C LEU A 183 -1.85 -31.04 31.74
N LEU A 184 -1.14 -30.08 31.13
CA LEU A 184 -1.74 -28.83 30.66
C LEU A 184 -2.11 -29.03 29.19
N VAL A 185 -3.40 -29.16 28.92
CA VAL A 185 -3.93 -29.24 27.55
C VAL A 185 -4.24 -27.82 27.09
N THR A 186 -3.53 -27.32 26.09
CA THR A 186 -4.00 -26.18 25.29
C THR A 186 -5.06 -26.72 24.33
N HIS A 187 -6.30 -26.27 24.48
CA HIS A 187 -7.32 -26.52 23.45
C HIS A 187 -6.91 -25.77 22.18
N GLU A 188 -6.21 -26.44 21.27
CA GLU A 188 -6.30 -26.08 19.85
C GLU A 188 -7.73 -26.43 19.41
N SER A 189 -8.62 -25.44 19.47
CA SER A 189 -9.91 -25.56 18.79
C SER A 189 -9.66 -25.36 17.28
N SER A 190 -9.33 -26.48 16.62
CA SER A 190 -9.68 -26.79 15.22
C SER A 190 -9.57 -25.63 14.21
N TYR A 191 -8.39 -25.48 13.62
CA TYR A 191 -8.28 -24.93 12.27
C TYR A 191 -8.73 -26.00 11.28
N THR A 192 -9.89 -25.79 10.64
CA THR A 192 -10.35 -26.59 9.51
C THR A 192 -9.82 -25.94 8.23
N PRO A 193 -9.04 -26.64 7.38
CA PRO A 193 -8.63 -26.06 6.11
C PRO A 193 -9.86 -25.83 5.22
N ILE A 194 -9.95 -24.65 4.61
CA ILE A 194 -10.91 -24.43 3.51
C ILE A 194 -10.46 -25.32 2.36
N VAL A 195 -11.29 -26.31 2.07
CA VAL A 195 -11.16 -27.25 0.96
C VAL A 195 -11.12 -26.47 -0.36
N GLU A 196 -10.19 -26.85 -1.24
CA GLU A 196 -10.15 -26.42 -2.64
C GLU A 196 -11.54 -26.51 -3.28
N ALA A 197 -12.07 -25.40 -3.77
CA ALA A 197 -13.21 -25.44 -4.67
C ALA A 197 -12.70 -25.93 -6.04
N PRO A 198 -13.22 -27.04 -6.59
CA PRO A 198 -12.86 -27.44 -7.94
C PRO A 198 -13.46 -26.44 -8.92
N TYR A 199 -12.61 -25.98 -9.85
CA TYR A 199 -13.03 -25.32 -11.07
C TYR A 199 -14.15 -26.14 -11.74
N LEU A 200 -15.28 -25.49 -11.98
CA LEU A 200 -16.24 -25.90 -13.00
C LEU A 200 -16.34 -24.76 -14.02
N VAL A 201 -16.25 -25.19 -15.27
CA VAL A 201 -16.23 -24.47 -16.55
C VAL A 201 -17.20 -23.30 -16.63
#